data_AF-A0A4E0QA76-F1
#
_entry.id   AF-A0A4E0QA76-F1
#
_cell.length_a   1.000
_cell.length_b   1.000
_cell.length_c   1.000
_cell.angle_alpha   90.00
_cell.angle_beta   90.00
_cell.angle_gamma   90.00
#
_symmetry.space_group_name_H-M   'P 1'
#
loop_
_entity.id
_entity.type
_entity.pdbx_description
1 polymer ?
#
loop_
_entity_poly.entity_id
_entity_poly.type
_entity_poly.pdbx_seq_one_letter_code
_entity_poly.pdbx_strand_id
1 'polypeptide(L)' 'MDSNAPVETGESYEVTIEDIAREGDGIARVNGFVIFVPGTQVGDEVTVKVTKVMRKFAFGEVV' A
#
# COMPACT_ATOMS: atom_id res chain seq x y z
N MET A 1 21.55 1.28 10.80
CA MET A 1 21.06 2.22 9.78
C MET A 1 21.14 1.37 8.53
N ASP A 2 20.08 0.83 7.94
CA ASP A 2 18.82 1.48 7.59
C ASP A 2 17.75 0.41 7.42
N SER A 3 16.65 0.54 8.16
CA SER A 3 15.41 -0.12 7.77
C SER A 3 14.50 0.98 7.21
N ASN A 4 14.95 1.67 6.15
CA ASN A 4 14.06 2.53 5.41
C ASN A 4 13.07 1.60 4.72
N ALA A 5 11.86 1.50 5.28
CA ALA A 5 10.74 1.00 4.51
C ALA A 5 10.70 1.81 3.20
N PRO A 6 10.39 1.18 2.06
CA PRO A 6 10.38 1.87 0.76
C PRO A 6 9.23 2.89 0.63
N VAL A 7 8.51 3.13 1.72
CA VAL A 7 7.36 4.03 1.82
C VAL A 7 7.43 4.82 3.12
N GLU A 8 6.99 6.08 3.05
CA GLU A 8 6.93 7.00 4.18
C GLU A 8 5.48 7.37 4.52
N THR A 9 5.22 7.59 5.81
CA THR A 9 3.88 8.00 6.27
C THR A 9 3.61 9.44 5.85
N GLY A 10 2.46 9.68 5.22
CA GLY A 10 2.02 10.98 4.73
C GLY A 10 2.30 11.21 3.25
N GLU A 11 3.14 10.37 2.64
CA GLU A 11 3.42 10.41 1.20
C GLU A 11 2.40 9.61 0.40
N SER A 12 2.26 9.99 -0.86
CA SER A 12 1.39 9.35 -1.84
C SER A 12 2.22 8.61 -2.87
N TYR A 13 1.84 7.37 -3.15
CA TYR A 13 2.51 6.51 -4.13
C TYR A 13 1.49 6.00 -5.14
N GLU A 14 1.82 6.09 -6.42
CA GLU A 14 1.07 5.44 -7.49
C GLU A 14 1.39 3.96 -7.46
N VAL A 15 0.37 3.15 -7.18
CA VAL A 15 0.51 1.70 -7.06
C VAL A 15 -0.58 0.99 -7.81
N THR A 16 -0.25 -0.19 -8.32
CA THR A 16 -1.21 -1.10 -8.91
C THR A 16 -1.61 -2.14 -7.88
N ILE A 17 -2.90 -2.37 -7.72
CA ILE A 17 -3.42 -3.41 -6.85
C ILE A 17 -3.24 -4.75 -7.55
N GLU A 18 -2.38 -5.60 -7.00
CA GLU A 18 -2.05 -6.90 -7.58
C GLU A 18 -2.96 -8.02 -7.06
N ASP A 19 -3.52 -7.85 -5.86
CA ASP A 19 -4.34 -8.87 -5.20
C ASP A 19 -5.37 -8.23 -4.25
N ILE A 20 -6.37 -9.01 -3.84
CA ILE A 20 -7.41 -8.61 -2.89
C ILE A 20 -7.46 -9.63 -1.75
N ALA A 21 -7.33 -9.14 -0.52
CA ALA A 21 -7.52 -9.93 0.69
C ALA A 21 -8.99 -10.34 0.85
N ARG A 22 -9.23 -11.39 1.65
CA ARG A 22 -10.59 -11.92 1.88
C ARG A 22 -11.56 -10.93 2.51
N GLU A 23 -11.05 -9.92 3.24
CA GLU A 23 -11.87 -8.87 3.86
C GLU A 23 -12.22 -7.73 2.89
N GLY A 24 -11.71 -7.77 1.65
CA GLY A 24 -11.92 -6.71 0.65
C GLY A 24 -10.83 -5.65 0.62
N ASP A 25 -9.70 -5.87 1.30
CA ASP A 25 -8.55 -4.98 1.25
C ASP A 25 -7.68 -5.27 0.02
N GLY A 26 -7.42 -4.26 -0.79
CA GLY A 26 -6.45 -4.36 -1.87
C GLY A 26 -5.03 -4.46 -1.35
N ILE A 27 -4.24 -5.25 -2.05
CA ILE A 27 -2.84 -5.51 -1.76
C ILE A 27 -2.02 -4.88 -2.90
N ALA A 28 -1.36 -3.77 -2.58
CA ALA A 28 -0.34 -3.17 -3.41
C ALA A 28 1.05 -3.64 -2.97
N ARG A 29 2.00 -3.71 -3.91
CA ARG A 29 3.41 -3.93 -3.61
C ARG A 29 4.28 -2.82 -4.16
N VAL A 30 5.07 -2.22 -3.29
CA VAL A 30 6.10 -1.23 -3.66
C VAL A 30 7.45 -1.82 -3.33
N ASN A 31 8.27 -2.15 -4.34
CA ASN A 31 9.59 -2.75 -4.16
C ASN A 31 9.59 -3.99 -3.24
N GLY A 32 8.53 -4.81 -3.32
CA GLY A 32 8.34 -6.00 -2.48
C GLY A 32 7.78 -5.73 -1.07
N PHE A 33 7.47 -4.47 -0.73
CA PHE A 33 6.82 -4.09 0.50
C PHE A 33 5.30 -3.99 0.31
N VAL A 34 4.57 -4.66 1.20
CA VAL A 34 3.11 -4.79 1.08
C VAL A 34 2.41 -3.57 1.67
N ILE A 35 1.47 -3.02 0.92
CA ILE A 35 0.59 -1.93 1.34
C ILE A 35 -0.85 -2.40 1.25
N PHE A 36 -1.57 -2.32 2.36
CA PHE A 36 -2.99 -2.63 2.41
C PHE A 36 -3.81 -1.37 2.12
N VAL A 37 -4.74 -1.49 1.17
CA VAL A 37 -5.53 -0.39 0.62
C VAL A 37 -6.99 -0.80 0.54
N PRO A 38 -7.81 -0.48 1.56
CA PRO A 38 -9.22 -0.84 1.56
C PRO A 38 -9.99 -0.15 0.43
N GLY A 39 -11.01 -0.82 -0.10
CA GLY A 39 -11.92 -0.23 -1.09
C GLY A 39 -11.34 -0.13 -2.50
N THR A 40 -10.39 -0.99 -2.85
CA THR A 40 -9.81 -1.08 -4.19
C THR A 40 -10.06 -2.46 -4.81
N GLN A 41 -9.76 -2.64 -6.09
CA GLN A 41 -9.90 -3.92 -6.81
C GLN A 41 -8.61 -4.31 -7.53
N VAL A 42 -8.43 -5.62 -7.79
CA VAL A 42 -7.28 -6.12 -8.56
C VAL A 42 -7.27 -5.49 -9.95
N GLY A 43 -6.12 -4.93 -10.34
CA GLY A 43 -5.92 -4.24 -11.61
C GLY A 43 -6.15 -2.73 -11.55
N ASP A 44 -6.60 -2.19 -10.42
CA ASP A 44 -6.72 -0.75 -10.23
C ASP A 44 -5.34 -0.10 -10.11
N GLU A 45 -5.10 0.95 -10.91
CA GLU A 45 -3.97 1.87 -10.76
C GLU A 45 -4.46 3.10 -10.01
N VAL A 46 -4.10 3.19 -8.73
CA VAL A 46 -4.58 4.25 -7.83
C VAL A 46 -3.42 4.88 -7.07
N THR A 47 -3.60 6.15 -6.74
CA THR A 47 -2.68 6.86 -5.86
C THR A 47 -3.07 6.56 -4.42
N VAL A 48 -2.15 5.94 -3.69
CA VAL A 48 -2.35 5.52 -2.30
C VAL A 48 -1.51 6.38 -1.40
N LYS A 49 -2.17 7.09 -0.47
CA LYS A 49 -1.50 7.82 0.59
C LYS A 49 -1.25 6.91 1.77
N VAL A 50 0.01 6.76 2.15
CA VAL A 50 0.40 5.93 3.27
C VAL A 50 0.05 6.64 4.57
N THR A 51 -0.83 6.04 5.37
CA THR A 51 -1.26 6.61 6.65
C THR A 51 -0.49 6.02 7.82
N LYS A 52 0.07 4.82 7.66
CA LYS A 52 0.82 4.14 8.70
C LYS A 52 1.81 3.13 8.14
N VAL A 53 3.08 3.30 8.47
CA VAL A 53 4.14 2.32 8.14
C VAL A 53 4.40 1.42 9.35
N MET A 54 4.30 0.10 9.16
CA MET A 54 4.66 -0.91 10.14
C MET A 54 5.99 -1.58 9.75
N ARG A 55 6.52 -2.43 10.64
CA ARG A 55 7.84 -3.06 10.44
C ARG A 55 7.92 -4.02 9.23
N LYS A 56 6.78 -4.52 8.72
CA LYS A 56 6.72 -5.49 7.61
C LYS A 56 5.76 -5.11 6.47
N PHE A 57 4.91 -4.11 6.68
CA PHE A 57 3.87 -3.69 5.75
C PHE A 57 3.44 -2.25 6.07
N ALA A 58 2.64 -1.62 5.22
CA ALA A 58 2.00 -0.34 5.48
C ALA A 58 0.50 -0.41 5.25
N PHE A 59 -0.20 0.55 5.84
CA PHE A 59 -1.58 0.87 5.49
C PHE A 59 -1.61 2.17 4.72
N GLY A 60 -2.45 2.23 3.71
CA GLY A 60 -2.72 3.44 2.95
C GLY A 60 -4.18 3.51 2.53
N GLU A 61 -4.57 4.69 2.09
CA GLU A 61 -5.93 4.98 1.62
C GLU A 61 -5.83 5.62 0.23
N VAL A 62 -6.81 5.35 -0.63
CA VAL A 62 -6.89 5.98 -1.96
C VAL A 62 -7.20 7.47 -1.80
N VAL A 63 -6.49 8.31 -2.55
CA VAL A 63 -6.70 9.77 -2.60
C VAL A 63 -7.21 10.25 -3.95
#